data_AF-K3YM78-F1
#
_entry.id   AF-K3YM78-F1
#
_cell.length_a   1.000
_cell.length_b   1.000
_cell.length_c   1.000
_cell.angle_alpha   90.00
_cell.angle_beta   90.00
_cell.angle_gamma   90.00
#
_symmetry.space_group_name_H-M   'P 1'
#
loop_
_entity.id
_entity.type
_entity.pdbx_description
1 polymer ?
#
loop_
_entity_poly.entity_id
_entity_poly.type
_entity_poly.pdbx_seq_one_letter_code
_entity_poly.pdbx_strand_id
1 'polypeptide(L)'
;MAGVAGLLTSAIVKMVGDKLGSTIGQQANLVWTFSRDLEHMKDTLESMAAVLKDAERRSIWEDSVQLWLKRLKHAALDISDMLDQFQANSKPTSRK
;
A
#
# COMPACT_ATOMS: atom_id res chain seq x y z
N MET A 1 -11.18 -17.48 15.48
CA MET A 1 -10.54 -17.58 14.15
C MET A 1 -9.90 -16.24 13.81
N ALA A 2 -8.79 -15.91 14.47
CA ALA A 2 -7.85 -14.91 13.95
C ALA A 2 -6.95 -15.60 12.93
N GLY A 3 -6.51 -14.88 11.90
CA GLY A 3 -5.44 -15.40 11.05
C GLY A 3 -5.68 -15.45 9.54
N VAL A 4 -6.78 -14.90 9.00
CA VAL A 4 -6.90 -14.76 7.53
C VAL A 4 -7.06 -13.29 7.12
N ALA A 5 -7.96 -12.54 7.77
CA ALA A 5 -8.17 -11.13 7.43
C ALA A 5 -6.95 -10.24 7.75
N GLY A 6 -6.29 -10.46 8.89
CA GLY A 6 -5.07 -9.72 9.26
C GLY A 6 -3.88 -10.07 8.36
N LEU A 7 -3.65 -11.36 8.10
CA LEU A 7 -2.61 -11.82 7.18
C LEU A 7 -2.80 -11.24 5.77
N LEU A 8 -4.02 -11.27 5.22
CA LEU A 8 -4.32 -10.68 3.91
C LEU A 8 -4.07 -9.17 3.90
N THR A 9 -4.46 -8.46 4.97
CA THR A 9 -4.24 -7.00 5.06
C THR A 9 -2.75 -6.67 5.13
N SER A 10 -1.97 -7.42 5.93
CA SER A 10 -0.51 -7.23 6.03
C SER A 10 0.21 -7.52 4.71
N ALA A 11 -0.21 -8.56 3.99
CA ALA A 11 0.37 -8.93 2.71
C ALA A 11 0.11 -7.85 1.64
N ILE A 12 -1.11 -7.30 1.59
CA ILE A 12 -1.48 -6.23 0.66
C ILE A 12 -0.69 -4.94 0.97
N VAL A 13 -0.59 -4.55 2.25
CA VAL A 13 0.18 -3.37 2.66
C VAL A 13 1.65 -3.49 2.25
N LYS A 14 2.26 -4.66 2.46
CA LYS A 14 3.64 -4.93 2.06
C LYS A 14 3.83 -4.87 0.54
N MET A 15 2.93 -5.51 -0.21
CA MET A 15 2.96 -5.51 -1.69
C MET A 15 2.91 -4.09 -2.26
N VAL A 16 2.05 -3.22 -1.69
CA VAL A 16 1.95 -1.82 -2.10
C VAL A 16 3.24 -1.06 -1.77
N GLY A 17 3.82 -1.28 -0.59
CA GLY A 17 5.12 -0.69 -0.22
C GLY A 17 6.25 -1.06 -1.17
N ASP A 18 6.35 -2.33 -1.57
CA ASP A 18 7.37 -2.80 -2.53
C ASP A 18 7.20 -2.13 -3.91
N LYS A 19 5.95 -1.97 -4.35
CA LYS A 19 5.60 -1.33 -5.63
C LYS A 19 5.88 0.17 -5.64
N LEU A 20 5.64 0.85 -4.51
CA LEU A 20 6.03 2.25 -4.30
C LEU A 20 7.54 2.41 -4.44
N GLY A 21 8.33 1.57 -3.75
CA GLY A 21 9.80 1.59 -3.84
C GLY A 21 10.32 1.41 -5.27
N SER A 22 9.74 0.48 -6.04
CA SER A 22 10.08 0.29 -7.45
C SER A 22 9.77 1.52 -8.32
N THR A 23 8.62 2.16 -8.07
CA THR A 23 8.17 3.35 -8.83
C THR A 23 9.06 4.57 -8.55
N ILE A 24 9.49 4.75 -7.29
CA ILE A 24 10.42 5.81 -6.88
C ILE A 24 11.76 5.70 -7.64
N GLY A 25 12.24 4.48 -7.88
CA GLY A 25 13.50 4.24 -8.58
C GLY A 25 13.51 4.59 -10.08
N GLN A 26 12.35 4.83 -10.72
CA GLN A 26 12.25 4.92 -12.18
C GLN A 26 12.23 6.33 -12.80
N GLN A 27 12.18 7.46 -12.07
CA GLN A 27 12.03 8.79 -12.71
C GLN A 27 12.95 9.88 -12.13
N ALA A 28 13.74 10.51 -13.02
CA ALA A 28 14.63 11.62 -12.69
C ALA A 28 14.02 12.99 -13.05
N ASN A 29 14.00 13.88 -12.05
CA ASN A 29 14.06 15.34 -12.11
C ASN A 29 12.79 16.22 -12.24
N LEU A 30 11.64 15.74 -12.74
CA LEU A 30 10.34 16.49 -12.61
C LEU A 30 9.51 16.05 -11.39
N VAL A 31 9.99 15.02 -10.68
CA VAL A 31 9.21 14.13 -9.81
C VAL A 31 9.68 14.21 -8.35
N TRP A 32 10.64 15.06 -7.98
CA TRP A 32 11.24 15.03 -6.64
C TRP A 32 10.23 15.20 -5.48
N THR A 33 9.24 16.09 -5.63
CA THR A 33 8.13 16.23 -4.68
C THR A 33 7.27 14.97 -4.63
N PHE A 34 6.91 14.42 -5.80
CA PHE A 34 6.13 13.20 -5.90
C PHE A 34 6.88 11.98 -5.36
N SER A 35 8.19 11.85 -5.59
CA SER A 35 9.04 10.80 -5.00
C SER A 35 9.07 10.89 -3.48
N ARG A 36 9.18 12.10 -2.92
CA ARG A 36 9.11 12.32 -1.47
C ARG A 36 7.72 11.98 -0.89
N ASP A 37 6.66 12.30 -1.62
CA ASP A 37 5.30 11.94 -1.23
C ASP A 37 5.09 10.41 -1.26
N LEU A 38 5.64 9.72 -2.26
CA LEU A 38 5.63 8.25 -2.36
C LEU A 38 6.46 7.58 -1.25
N GLU A 39 7.61 8.17 -0.89
CA GLU A 39 8.46 7.70 0.21
C GLU A 39 7.75 7.83 1.56
N HIS A 40 7.11 8.99 1.82
CA HIS A 40 6.28 9.18 3.01
C HIS A 40 5.09 8.21 3.07
N MET A 41 4.46 7.92 1.92
CA MET A 41 3.39 6.90 1.83
C MET A 41 3.91 5.51 2.16
N LYS A 42 5.11 5.15 1.69
CA LYS A 42 5.76 3.88 2.02
C LYS A 42 6.03 3.75 3.52
N ASP A 43 6.62 4.76 4.15
CA ASP A 43 6.93 4.77 5.58
C ASP A 43 5.66 4.66 6.44
N THR A 44 4.59 5.31 5.99
CA THR A 44 3.27 5.21 6.64
C THR A 44 2.74 3.78 6.55
N LEU A 45 2.80 3.14 5.38
CA LEU A 45 2.36 1.75 5.20
C LEU A 45 3.19 0.76 6.01
N GLU A 46 4.51 0.97 6.11
CA GLU A 46 5.40 0.15 6.96
C GLU A 46 5.04 0.30 8.45
N SER A 47 4.78 1.53 8.90
CA SER A 47 4.31 1.80 10.27
C SER A 47 2.96 1.13 10.55
N MET A 48 2.03 1.18 9.59
CA MET A 48 0.74 0.50 9.70
C MET A 48 0.91 -1.02 9.76
N ALA A 49 1.80 -1.60 8.95
CA ALA A 49 2.12 -3.03 8.98
C ALA A 49 2.66 -3.47 10.35
N ALA A 50 3.44 -2.62 11.03
CA ALA A 50 3.92 -2.90 12.38
C ALA A 50 2.77 -2.89 13.42
N VAL A 51 1.84 -1.95 13.31
CA VAL A 51 0.69 -1.81 14.25
C VAL A 51 -0.40 -2.86 13.98
N LEU A 52 -0.48 -3.38 12.76
CA LEU A 52 -1.45 -4.38 12.32
C LEU A 52 -1.43 -5.67 13.15
N LYS A 53 -0.26 -6.07 13.69
CA LYS A 53 -0.12 -7.26 14.55
C LYS A 53 -0.86 -7.11 15.88
N ASP A 54 -0.90 -5.90 16.44
CA ASP A 54 -1.58 -5.59 17.70
C ASP A 54 -3.07 -5.29 17.47
N ALA A 55 -3.38 -4.61 16.36
CA ALA A 55 -4.74 -4.39 15.90
C ALA A 55 -5.47 -5.72 15.57
N GLU A 56 -4.78 -6.73 15.03
CA GLU A 56 -5.39 -8.03 14.73
C GLU A 56 -5.89 -8.74 16.01
N ARG A 57 -5.09 -8.73 17.09
CA ARG A 57 -5.49 -9.33 18.36
C ARG A 57 -6.73 -8.66 18.94
N ARG A 58 -6.83 -7.34 18.80
CA ARG A 58 -7.95 -6.53 19.29
C ARG A 58 -9.20 -6.63 18.40
N SER A 59 -9.03 -6.83 17.09
CA SER A 59 -10.13 -6.93 16.12
C SER A 59 -11.11 -8.09 16.35
N ILE A 60 -10.71 -9.09 17.14
CA ILE A 60 -11.59 -10.21 17.53
C ILE A 60 -12.73 -9.72 18.44
N TRP A 61 -12.49 -8.67 19.22
CA TRP A 61 -13.40 -8.20 20.26
C TRP A 61 -13.83 -6.73 20.07
N GLU A 62 -13.20 -5.99 19.16
CA GLU A 62 -13.48 -4.59 18.89
C GLU A 62 -13.89 -4.36 17.42
N ASP A 63 -15.19 -4.13 17.18
CA ASP A 63 -15.77 -3.86 15.86
C ASP A 63 -15.16 -2.63 15.18
N SER A 64 -14.75 -1.63 15.96
CA SER A 64 -14.07 -0.42 15.49
C SER A 64 -12.72 -0.74 14.84
N VAL A 65 -11.97 -1.68 15.43
CA VAL A 65 -10.67 -2.13 14.91
C VAL A 65 -10.89 -2.98 13.65
N GLN A 66 -11.91 -3.82 13.62
CA GLN A 66 -12.27 -4.57 12.41
C GLN A 66 -12.66 -3.66 11.24
N LEU A 67 -13.44 -2.61 11.50
CA LEU A 67 -13.81 -1.60 10.50
C LEU A 67 -12.59 -0.84 9.98
N TRP A 68 -11.68 -0.44 10.88
CA TRP A 68 -10.44 0.23 10.51
C TRP A 68 -9.56 -0.64 9.60
N LEU A 69 -9.38 -1.93 9.93
CA LEU A 69 -8.64 -2.88 9.10
C LEU A 69 -9.25 -3.08 7.71
N LYS A 70 -10.60 -3.14 7.62
CA LYS A 70 -11.30 -3.21 6.32
C LYS A 70 -11.03 -1.96 5.47
N ARG A 71 -11.05 -0.76 6.06
CA ARG A 71 -10.78 0.49 5.34
C ARG A 71 -9.33 0.56 4.87
N LEU A 72 -8.38 0.15 5.72
CA LEU A 72 -6.96 0.07 5.36
C LEU A 72 -6.74 -0.85 4.16
N LYS A 73 -7.36 -2.02 4.13
CA LYS A 73 -7.30 -2.93 2.98
C LYS A 73 -7.78 -2.27 1.68
N HIS A 74 -8.93 -1.59 1.71
CA HIS A 74 -9.46 -0.93 0.50
C HIS A 74 -8.51 0.18 0.01
N ALA A 75 -8.05 1.04 0.91
CA ALA A 75 -7.11 2.10 0.56
C ALA A 75 -5.81 1.56 -0.06
N ALA A 76 -5.27 0.46 0.48
CA ALA A 76 -4.09 -0.17 -0.08
C ALA A 76 -4.32 -0.75 -1.49
N LEU A 77 -5.50 -1.33 -1.75
CA LEU A 77 -5.87 -1.80 -3.09
C LEU A 77 -6.00 -0.64 -4.08
N ASP A 78 -6.67 0.46 -3.69
CA ASP A 78 -6.81 1.65 -4.53
C ASP A 78 -5.42 2.23 -4.93
N ILE A 79 -4.48 2.29 -3.99
CA ILE A 79 -3.11 2.74 -4.25
C ILE A 79 -2.38 1.78 -5.21
N SER A 80 -2.54 0.46 -5.04
CA SER A 80 -1.96 -0.51 -5.97
C SER A 80 -2.45 -0.29 -7.40
N ASP A 81 -3.76 -0.10 -7.58
CA ASP A 81 -4.39 0.09 -8.89
C ASP A 81 -3.94 1.40 -9.55
N MET A 82 -3.76 2.46 -8.77
CA MET A 82 -3.19 3.73 -9.26
C MET A 82 -1.73 3.58 -9.70
N LEU A 83 -0.92 2.84 -8.93
CA LEU A 83 0.48 2.55 -9.28
C LEU A 83 0.59 1.69 -10.56
N ASP A 84 -0.31 0.72 -10.76
CA ASP A 84 -0.36 -0.05 -12.01
C ASP A 84 -0.65 0.84 -13.21
N GLN A 85 -1.62 1.74 -13.09
CA GLN A 85 -1.97 2.69 -14.15
C GLN A 85 -0.79 3.63 -14.48
N PHE A 86 -0.07 4.10 -13.45
CA PHE A 86 1.11 4.95 -13.64
C PHE A 86 2.22 4.21 -14.40
N GLN A 87 2.51 2.97 -13.99
CA GLN A 87 3.51 2.13 -14.66
C GLN A 87 3.10 1.76 -16.09
N ALA A 88 1.82 1.44 -16.32
CA ALA A 88 1.29 1.13 -17.65
C ALA A 88 1.38 2.33 -18.60
N ASN A 89 1.04 3.53 -18.13
CA ASN A 89 1.13 4.76 -18.92
C ASN A 89 2.57 5.23 -19.17
N SER A 90 3.54 4.77 -18.37
CA SER A 90 4.97 5.03 -18.58
C SER A 90 5.65 4.09 -19.58
N LYS A 91 4.99 3.01 -20.04
CA LYS A 91 5.51 2.17 -21.12
C LYS A 91 5.31 2.89 -22.46
N PRO A 92 6.34 2.99 -23.33
CA PRO A 92 6.15 3.55 -24.66
C PRO A 92 5.18 2.65 -25.42
N THR A 93 4.02 3.20 -25.77
CA THR A 93 3.09 2.58 -26.70
C THR A 93 3.84 2.41 -28.04
N SER A 94 4.33 1.20 -28.32
CA SER A 94 4.71 0.80 -29.67
C SER A 94 3.46 0.79 -30.53
N ARG A 95 3.16 1.94 -31.12
CA ARG A 95 2.20 2.09 -32.21
C ARG A 95 2.90 1.60 -33.47
N LYS A 96 2.50 0.42 -33.98
CA LYS A 96 2.63 0.09 -35.40
C LYS A 96 1.36 0.48 -36.12
#